data_AF-A0A3A3G8A3-F1
#
_entry.id   AF-A0A3A3G8A3-F1
#
_cell.length_a   1.000
_cell.length_b   1.000
_cell.length_c   1.000
_cell.angle_alpha   90.00
_cell.angle_beta   90.00
_cell.angle_gamma   90.00
#
_symmetry.space_group_name_H-M   'P 1'
#
loop_
_entity.id
_entity.type
_entity.pdbx_description
1 polymer ?
#
loop_
_entity_poly.entity_id
_entity_poly.type
_entity_poly.pdbx_seq_one_letter_code
_entity_poly.pdbx_strand_id
1 'polypeptide(L)'
;MFSIQDQFSAATKANVEAQLALISALTTKAFEGVEKLIDLNLTVAKTSLEESNAAAKQLMAAKDPQEFFSLAAAQAQPTAEKAASYARHVANIASSTQAEITKTAEAQIAETSRKVASLVDDVAKNAPAGSENMIAAVKSMIGNANAGYEQFAKTTKQAVEAIETNLSTATAQFAHAADKATGRAKK
;
A
#
# COMPACT_ATOMS: atom_id res chain seq x y z
N MET A 1 31.04 26.24 25.11
CA MET A 1 30.81 26.20 23.65
C MET A 1 31.08 24.78 23.21
N PHE A 2 30.09 24.07 22.67
CA PHE A 2 30.30 22.73 22.12
C PHE A 2 31.22 22.83 20.91
N SER A 3 32.21 21.95 20.81
CA SER A 3 33.13 21.96 19.67
C SER A 3 32.39 21.55 18.38
N ILE A 4 32.92 21.93 17.22
CA ILE A 4 32.41 21.47 15.92
C ILE A 4 32.37 19.92 15.87
N GLN A 5 33.28 19.26 16.58
CA GLN A 5 33.32 17.80 16.73
C GLN A 5 32.12 17.25 17.52
N ASP A 6 31.70 17.91 18.60
CA ASP A 6 30.52 17.50 19.39
C ASP A 6 29.22 17.69 18.59
N GLN A 7 29.11 18.78 17.82
CA GLN A 7 27.96 19.02 16.95
C GLN A 7 27.89 18.00 15.81
N PHE A 8 29.02 17.63 15.21
CA PHE A 8 29.07 16.58 14.20
C PHE A 8 28.68 15.22 14.76
N SER A 9 29.21 14.83 15.93
CA SER A 9 28.86 13.57 16.58
C SER A 9 27.37 13.48 16.91
N ALA A 10 26.80 14.55 17.46
CA ALA A 10 25.36 14.64 17.74
C ALA A 10 24.51 14.59 16.46
N ALA A 11 24.92 15.26 15.38
CA ALA A 11 24.23 15.24 14.09
C ALA A 11 24.28 13.85 13.45
N THR A 12 25.43 13.15 13.50
CA THR A 12 25.55 11.77 13.01
C THR A 12 24.65 10.83 13.79
N LYS A 13 24.64 10.94 15.13
CA LYS A 13 23.76 10.12 15.97
C LYS A 13 22.28 10.36 15.66
N ALA A 14 21.86 11.62 15.59
CA ALA A 14 20.48 11.98 15.25
C ALA A 14 20.07 11.49 13.84
N ASN A 15 21.01 11.47 12.88
CA ASN A 15 20.76 10.94 11.55
C ASN A 15 20.51 9.41 11.59
N VAL A 16 21.35 8.66 12.31
CA VAL A 16 21.15 7.21 12.48
C VAL A 16 19.83 6.91 13.19
N GLU A 17 19.49 7.64 14.24
CA GLU A 17 18.20 7.50 14.95
C GLU A 17 17.02 7.80 14.02
N ALA A 18 17.11 8.84 13.18
CA ALA A 18 16.08 9.17 12.20
C ALA A 18 15.93 8.09 11.12
N GLN A 19 17.02 7.48 10.65
CA GLN A 19 16.98 6.37 9.70
C GLN A 19 16.32 5.12 10.31
N LEU A 20 16.68 4.78 11.55
CA LEU A 20 16.08 3.65 12.26
C LEU A 20 14.59 3.88 12.52
N ALA A 21 14.21 5.10 12.92
CA ALA A 21 12.81 5.50 13.09
C ALA A 21 12.02 5.40 11.78
N LEU A 22 12.60 5.87 10.67
CA LEU A 22 11.99 5.74 9.35
C LEU A 22 11.77 4.26 8.99
N ILE A 23 12.80 3.42 9.10
CA ILE A 23 12.68 1.99 8.79
C ILE A 23 11.58 1.34 9.65
N SER A 24 11.58 1.59 10.96
CA SER A 24 10.57 1.07 11.87
C SER A 24 9.16 1.52 11.49
N ALA A 25 8.97 2.79 11.15
CA ALA A 25 7.68 3.34 10.76
C ALA A 25 7.18 2.73 9.43
N LEU A 26 8.05 2.63 8.42
CA LEU A 26 7.70 2.02 7.13
C LEU A 26 7.39 0.52 7.29
N THR A 27 8.18 -0.20 8.08
CA THR A 27 7.93 -1.62 8.40
C THR A 27 6.59 -1.78 9.11
N THR A 28 6.26 -0.93 10.09
CA THR A 28 4.97 -0.95 10.77
C THR A 28 3.82 -0.79 9.78
N LYS A 29 3.90 0.19 8.86
CA LYS A 29 2.89 0.39 7.82
C LYS A 29 2.75 -0.78 6.85
N ALA A 30 3.85 -1.44 6.50
CA ALA A 30 3.79 -2.66 5.70
C ALA A 30 3.07 -3.79 6.46
N PHE A 31 3.36 -3.98 7.75
CA PHE A 31 2.68 -4.98 8.58
C PHE A 31 1.19 -4.70 8.74
N GLU A 32 0.78 -3.44 8.96
CA GLU A 32 -0.64 -3.06 9.00
C GLU A 32 -1.37 -3.43 7.69
N GLY A 33 -0.71 -3.30 6.53
CA GLY A 33 -1.24 -3.76 5.25
C GLY A 33 -1.45 -5.28 5.18
N VAL A 34 -0.50 -6.05 5.72
CA VAL A 34 -0.61 -7.52 5.83
C VAL A 34 -1.73 -7.93 6.78
N GLU A 35 -1.88 -7.25 7.91
CA GLU A 35 -2.97 -7.49 8.86
C GLU A 35 -4.33 -7.27 8.19
N LYS A 36 -4.49 -6.18 7.42
CA LYS A 36 -5.72 -5.91 6.64
C LYS A 36 -6.01 -7.03 5.63
N LEU A 37 -4.99 -7.61 4.98
CA LEU A 37 -5.17 -8.75 4.06
C LEU A 37 -5.60 -10.02 4.81
N ILE A 38 -5.01 -10.29 5.97
CA ILE A 38 -5.39 -11.46 6.79
C ILE A 38 -6.83 -11.32 7.26
N ASP A 39 -7.22 -10.14 7.77
CA ASP A 39 -8.57 -9.85 8.21
C ASP A 39 -9.60 -10.01 7.10
N LEU A 40 -9.28 -9.53 5.89
CA LEU A 40 -10.10 -9.75 4.69
C LEU A 40 -10.29 -11.24 4.41
N ASN A 41 -9.23 -12.04 4.42
CA ASN A 41 -9.30 -13.48 4.15
C ASN A 41 -10.15 -14.21 5.21
N LEU A 42 -9.98 -13.86 6.48
CA LEU A 42 -10.80 -14.43 7.56
C LEU A 42 -12.28 -14.05 7.42
N THR A 43 -12.57 -12.81 7.04
CA THR A 43 -13.94 -12.34 6.80
C THR A 43 -14.59 -13.08 5.64
N VAL A 44 -13.88 -13.24 4.52
CA VAL A 44 -14.36 -14.00 3.35
C VAL A 44 -14.59 -15.47 3.71
N ALA A 45 -13.68 -16.10 4.44
CA ALA A 45 -13.82 -17.49 4.85
C ALA A 45 -15.05 -17.71 5.75
N LYS A 46 -15.24 -16.85 6.76
CA LYS A 46 -16.42 -16.88 7.64
C LYS A 46 -17.71 -16.69 6.85
N THR A 47 -17.76 -15.65 6.02
CA THR A 47 -18.94 -15.33 5.20
C THR A 47 -19.26 -16.49 4.25
N SER A 48 -18.25 -17.06 3.59
CA SER A 48 -18.41 -18.19 2.66
C SER A 48 -18.94 -19.44 3.35
N LEU A 49 -18.54 -19.69 4.61
CA LEU A 49 -19.07 -20.81 5.40
C LEU A 49 -20.54 -20.59 5.76
N GLU A 50 -20.91 -19.39 6.21
CA GLU A 50 -22.30 -19.03 6.51
C GLU A 50 -23.20 -19.16 5.29
N GLU A 51 -22.74 -18.66 4.14
CA GLU A 51 -23.44 -18.74 2.87
C GLU A 51 -23.57 -20.18 2.37
N SER A 52 -22.53 -21.01 2.53
CA SER A 52 -22.58 -22.43 2.16
C SER A 52 -23.61 -23.19 3.01
N ASN A 53 -23.66 -22.89 4.31
CA ASN A 53 -24.67 -23.46 5.21
C ASN A 53 -26.09 -23.02 4.82
N ALA A 54 -26.28 -21.75 4.46
CA ALA A 54 -27.57 -21.25 3.97
C ALA A 54 -27.98 -21.89 2.64
N ALA A 55 -27.03 -22.02 1.70
CA ALA A 55 -27.22 -22.69 0.42
C ALA A 55 -27.63 -24.16 0.60
N ALA A 56 -26.93 -24.89 1.47
CA ALA A 56 -27.25 -26.28 1.77
C ALA A 56 -28.66 -26.42 2.35
N LYS A 57 -29.06 -25.54 3.27
CA LYS A 57 -30.43 -25.52 3.83
C LYS A 57 -31.48 -25.23 2.77
N GLN A 58 -31.23 -24.28 1.86
CA GLN A 58 -32.15 -23.97 0.76
C GLN A 58 -32.30 -25.14 -0.21
N LEU A 59 -31.19 -25.77 -0.59
CA LEU A 59 -31.20 -26.93 -1.49
C LEU A 59 -31.91 -28.13 -0.86
N MET A 60 -31.70 -28.39 0.44
CA MET A 60 -32.42 -29.46 1.15
C MET A 60 -33.91 -29.17 1.34
N ALA A 61 -34.33 -27.90 1.25
CA ALA A 61 -35.73 -27.50 1.35
C ALA A 61 -36.46 -27.50 -0.01
N ALA A 62 -35.78 -27.82 -1.11
CA ALA A 62 -36.37 -27.92 -2.44
C ALA A 62 -37.48 -28.98 -2.46
N LYS A 63 -38.63 -28.64 -3.04
CA LYS A 63 -39.83 -29.50 -3.07
C LYS A 63 -39.77 -30.55 -4.16
N ASP A 64 -39.02 -30.27 -5.22
CA ASP A 64 -38.85 -31.14 -6.37
C ASP A 64 -37.48 -30.94 -7.05
N PRO A 65 -37.06 -31.87 -7.94
CA PRO A 65 -35.79 -31.75 -8.65
C PRO A 65 -35.66 -30.48 -9.49
N GLN A 66 -36.75 -29.91 -10.01
CA GLN A 66 -36.72 -28.71 -10.83
C GLN A 66 -36.39 -27.47 -9.96
N GLU A 67 -36.99 -27.36 -8.78
CA GLU A 67 -36.65 -26.33 -7.78
C GLU A 67 -35.20 -26.48 -7.32
N PHE A 68 -34.72 -27.71 -7.12
CA PHE A 68 -33.31 -27.97 -6.76
C PHE A 68 -32.32 -27.43 -7.81
N PHE A 69 -32.52 -27.77 -9.10
CA PHE A 69 -31.63 -27.28 -10.16
C PHE A 69 -31.72 -25.76 -10.34
N SER A 70 -32.91 -25.17 -10.16
CA SER A 70 -33.08 -23.72 -10.21
C SER A 70 -32.31 -23.02 -9.08
N LEU A 71 -32.41 -23.52 -7.84
CA LEU A 71 -31.67 -23.01 -6.70
C LEU A 71 -30.16 -23.19 -6.87
N ALA A 72 -29.71 -24.35 -7.37
CA ALA A 72 -28.29 -24.61 -7.63
C ALA A 72 -27.72 -23.63 -8.68
N ALA A 73 -28.47 -23.34 -9.74
CA ALA A 73 -28.06 -22.37 -10.76
C ALA A 73 -28.00 -20.94 -10.19
N ALA A 74 -28.91 -20.57 -9.29
CA ALA A 74 -28.93 -19.25 -8.64
C ALA A 74 -27.67 -18.98 -7.80
N GLN A 75 -27.00 -20.01 -7.28
CA GLN A 75 -25.77 -19.86 -6.49
C GLN A 75 -24.52 -19.54 -7.32
N ALA A 76 -24.55 -19.72 -8.65
CA ALA A 76 -23.40 -19.45 -9.51
C ALA A 76 -23.16 -17.94 -9.70
N GLN A 77 -24.21 -17.14 -9.80
CA GLN A 77 -24.12 -15.70 -10.09
C GLN A 77 -23.49 -14.87 -8.93
N PRO A 78 -23.83 -15.09 -7.65
CA PRO A 78 -23.19 -14.43 -6.51
C PRO A 78 -21.68 -14.68 -6.43
N THR A 79 -21.19 -15.82 -6.94
CA THR A 79 -19.78 -16.21 -6.82
C THR A 79 -18.86 -15.32 -7.65
N ALA A 80 -19.29 -14.90 -8.85
CA ALA A 80 -18.50 -14.01 -9.71
C ALA A 80 -18.40 -12.59 -9.13
N GLU A 81 -19.51 -12.05 -8.61
CA GLU A 81 -19.55 -10.73 -7.97
C GLU A 81 -18.69 -10.70 -6.69
N LYS A 82 -18.72 -11.79 -5.90
CA LYS A 82 -17.86 -11.93 -4.71
C LYS A 82 -16.39 -11.96 -5.05
N ALA A 83 -16.00 -12.69 -6.10
CA ALA A 83 -14.61 -12.71 -6.56
C ALA A 83 -14.14 -11.32 -7.02
N ALA A 84 -14.99 -10.60 -7.77
CA ALA A 84 -14.72 -9.22 -8.18
C ALA A 84 -14.62 -8.26 -6.98
N SER A 85 -15.48 -8.43 -5.97
CA SER A 85 -15.42 -7.65 -4.73
C SER A 85 -14.13 -7.91 -3.95
N TYR A 86 -13.76 -9.18 -3.75
CA TYR A 86 -12.52 -9.57 -3.09
C TYR A 86 -11.30 -8.96 -3.78
N ALA A 87 -11.25 -9.06 -5.11
CA ALA A 87 -10.24 -8.41 -5.94
C ALA A 87 -10.14 -6.91 -5.62
N ARG A 88 -11.27 -6.17 -5.66
CA ARG A 88 -11.30 -4.73 -5.33
C ARG A 88 -10.81 -4.44 -3.91
N HIS A 89 -11.19 -5.25 -2.94
CA HIS A 89 -10.71 -5.11 -1.56
C HIS A 89 -9.20 -5.28 -1.46
N VAL A 90 -8.62 -6.27 -2.14
CA VAL A 90 -7.16 -6.46 -2.19
C VAL A 90 -6.47 -5.26 -2.82
N ALA A 91 -6.96 -4.74 -3.95
CA ALA A 91 -6.40 -3.53 -4.56
C ALA A 91 -6.47 -2.31 -3.63
N ASN A 92 -7.61 -2.09 -2.96
CA ASN A 92 -7.78 -1.00 -2.01
C ASN A 92 -6.82 -1.10 -0.82
N ILE A 93 -6.56 -2.32 -0.32
CA ILE A 93 -5.57 -2.52 0.75
C ILE A 93 -4.16 -2.20 0.24
N ALA A 94 -3.80 -2.66 -0.96
CA ALA A 94 -2.49 -2.38 -1.56
C ALA A 94 -2.29 -0.87 -1.79
N SER A 95 -3.25 -0.17 -2.39
CA SER A 95 -3.16 1.25 -2.69
C SER A 95 -3.16 2.12 -1.43
N SER A 96 -4.01 1.81 -0.44
CA SER A 96 -4.01 2.52 0.85
C SER A 96 -2.71 2.31 1.64
N THR A 97 -2.18 1.09 1.67
CA THR A 97 -0.90 0.78 2.33
C THR A 97 0.24 1.54 1.66
N GLN A 98 0.27 1.57 0.33
CA GLN A 98 1.25 2.36 -0.43
C GLN A 98 1.15 3.85 -0.08
N ALA A 99 -0.05 4.41 -0.05
CA ALA A 99 -0.25 5.82 0.29
C ALA A 99 0.24 6.15 1.70
N GLU A 100 -0.01 5.27 2.69
CA GLU A 100 0.47 5.44 4.06
C GLU A 100 2.01 5.37 4.17
N ILE A 101 2.64 4.43 3.46
CA ILE A 101 4.11 4.31 3.38
C ILE A 101 4.72 5.58 2.77
N THR A 102 4.20 6.01 1.62
CA THR A 102 4.65 7.23 0.93
C THR A 102 4.52 8.45 1.85
N LYS A 103 3.34 8.65 2.45
CA LYS A 103 3.10 9.77 3.38
C LYS A 103 4.04 9.75 4.59
N THR A 104 4.33 8.57 5.14
CA THR A 104 5.24 8.40 6.29
C THR A 104 6.67 8.78 5.89
N ALA A 105 7.13 8.35 4.71
CA ALA A 105 8.41 8.74 4.18
C ALA A 105 8.52 10.25 3.93
N GLU A 106 7.48 10.87 3.35
CA GLU A 106 7.43 12.34 3.11
C GLU A 106 7.61 13.12 4.40
N ALA A 107 6.85 12.74 5.43
CA ALA A 107 6.90 13.43 6.71
C ALA A 107 8.31 13.40 7.31
N GLN A 108 8.95 12.23 7.31
CA GLN A 108 10.28 12.07 7.91
C GLN A 108 11.38 12.76 7.10
N ILE A 109 11.30 12.73 5.77
CA ILE A 109 12.25 13.40 4.89
C ILE A 109 12.11 14.91 5.01
N ALA A 110 10.87 15.44 4.98
CA ALA A 110 10.63 16.86 5.16
C ALA A 110 11.16 17.37 6.51
N GLU A 111 10.97 16.60 7.58
CA GLU A 111 11.53 16.92 8.89
C GLU A 111 13.07 16.91 8.89
N THR A 112 13.68 15.88 8.31
CA THR A 112 15.14 15.73 8.24
C THR A 112 15.75 16.86 7.40
N SER A 113 15.18 17.17 6.23
CA SER A 113 15.62 18.26 5.36
C SER A 113 15.54 19.62 6.07
N ARG A 114 14.49 19.88 6.86
CA ARG A 114 14.40 21.10 7.69
C ARG A 114 15.50 21.16 8.75
N LYS A 115 15.73 20.06 9.47
CA LYS A 115 16.79 19.98 10.50
C LYS A 115 18.17 20.21 9.91
N VAL A 116 18.48 19.57 8.78
CA VAL A 116 19.78 19.75 8.09
C VAL A 116 19.92 21.17 7.56
N ALA A 117 18.87 21.74 6.93
CA ALA A 117 18.92 23.12 6.44
C ALA A 117 19.20 24.12 7.59
N SER A 118 18.54 23.95 8.74
CA SER A 118 18.81 24.78 9.94
C SER A 118 20.27 24.67 10.40
N LEU A 119 20.80 23.43 10.48
CA LEU A 119 22.19 23.21 10.89
C LEU A 119 23.17 23.84 9.88
N VAL A 120 22.89 23.74 8.58
CA VAL A 120 23.72 24.36 7.54
C VAL A 120 23.70 25.87 7.65
N ASP A 121 22.53 26.49 7.89
CA ASP A 121 22.42 27.94 8.06
C ASP A 121 23.13 28.42 9.33
N ASP A 122 23.06 27.67 10.41
CA ASP A 122 23.74 28.00 11.67
C ASP A 122 25.26 27.84 11.56
N VAL A 123 25.74 26.81 10.85
CA VAL A 123 27.16 26.65 10.54
C VAL A 123 27.62 27.76 9.61
N ALA A 124 26.89 28.07 8.54
CA ALA A 124 27.26 29.09 7.56
C ALA A 124 27.42 30.49 8.17
N LYS A 125 26.58 30.87 9.15
CA LYS A 125 26.70 32.13 9.89
C LYS A 125 27.98 32.25 10.72
N ASN A 126 28.58 31.12 11.09
CA ASN A 126 29.73 31.03 11.99
C ASN A 126 30.95 30.42 11.31
N ALA A 127 30.90 30.18 9.99
CA ALA A 127 31.92 29.42 9.29
C ALA A 127 33.14 30.30 8.92
N PRO A 128 34.37 29.77 9.05
CA PRO A 128 35.57 30.45 8.56
C PRO A 128 35.52 30.65 7.03
N ALA A 129 36.21 31.68 6.54
CA ALA A 129 36.42 31.89 5.11
C ALA A 129 37.03 30.62 4.45
N GLY A 130 36.50 30.20 3.29
CA GLY A 130 36.96 28.99 2.58
C GLY A 130 36.06 27.75 2.75
N SER A 131 34.96 27.85 3.50
CA SER A 131 34.01 26.76 3.76
C SER A 131 32.85 26.66 2.73
N GLU A 132 32.80 27.56 1.76
CA GLU A 132 31.71 27.74 0.79
C GLU A 132 31.46 26.49 -0.05
N ASN A 133 32.54 25.81 -0.47
CA ASN A 133 32.47 24.58 -1.28
C ASN A 133 31.85 23.40 -0.51
N MET A 134 32.12 23.30 0.79
CA MET A 134 31.57 22.25 1.65
C MET A 134 30.08 22.49 1.92
N ILE A 135 29.68 23.74 2.17
CA ILE A 135 28.27 24.14 2.32
C ILE A 135 27.49 23.85 1.03
N ALA A 136 28.07 24.18 -0.13
CA ALA A 136 27.46 23.88 -1.43
C ALA A 136 27.31 22.37 -1.68
N ALA A 137 28.31 21.56 -1.30
CA ALA A 137 28.24 20.10 -1.40
C ALA A 137 27.11 19.51 -0.53
N VAL A 138 26.95 19.99 0.71
CA VAL A 138 25.86 19.54 1.59
C VAL A 138 24.49 19.93 1.02
N LYS A 139 24.33 21.17 0.53
CA LYS A 139 23.09 21.60 -0.13
C LYS A 139 22.76 20.75 -1.35
N SER A 140 23.76 20.38 -2.14
CA SER A 140 23.61 19.48 -3.31
C SER A 140 23.17 18.07 -2.89
N MET A 141 23.73 17.51 -1.82
CA MET A 141 23.29 16.22 -1.29
C MET A 141 21.82 16.22 -0.83
N ILE A 142 21.36 17.32 -0.20
CA ILE A 142 19.95 17.48 0.17
C ILE A 142 19.05 17.51 -1.08
N GLY A 143 19.48 18.25 -2.13
CA GLY A 143 18.78 18.28 -3.41
C GLY A 143 18.65 16.89 -4.06
N ASN A 144 19.74 16.13 -4.07
CA ASN A 144 19.76 14.77 -4.63
C ASN A 144 18.90 13.80 -3.81
N ALA A 145 18.88 13.92 -2.48
CA ALA A 145 18.01 13.12 -1.62
C ALA A 145 16.52 13.38 -1.89
N ASN A 146 16.14 14.66 -2.09
CA ASN A 146 14.76 15.02 -2.45
C ASN A 146 14.37 14.46 -3.83
N ALA A 147 15.27 14.50 -4.83
CA ALA A 147 15.03 13.91 -6.15
C ALA A 147 14.89 12.38 -6.10
N GLY A 148 15.71 11.70 -5.30
CA GLY A 148 15.59 10.25 -5.07
C GLY A 148 14.24 9.86 -4.46
N TYR A 149 13.72 10.69 -3.55
CA TYR A 149 12.39 10.51 -2.97
C TYR A 149 11.27 10.65 -4.02
N GLU A 150 11.31 11.71 -4.83
CA GLU A 150 10.31 11.93 -5.87
C GLU A 150 10.27 10.76 -6.87
N GLN A 151 11.45 10.21 -7.20
CA GLN A 151 11.58 9.02 -8.03
C GLN A 151 11.01 7.76 -7.34
N PHE A 152 11.24 7.60 -6.04
CA PHE A 152 10.64 6.50 -5.27
C PHE A 152 9.12 6.60 -5.28
N ALA A 153 8.56 7.75 -4.88
CA ALA A 153 7.12 7.99 -4.86
C ALA A 153 6.46 7.74 -6.22
N LYS A 154 7.09 8.21 -7.31
CA LYS A 154 6.65 7.95 -8.68
C LYS A 154 6.64 6.47 -9.02
N THR A 155 7.72 5.76 -8.68
CA THR A 155 7.85 4.31 -8.94
C THR A 155 6.79 3.53 -8.17
N THR A 156 6.56 3.85 -6.90
CA THR A 156 5.53 3.18 -6.09
C THR A 156 4.13 3.44 -6.65
N LYS A 157 3.85 4.67 -7.08
CA LYS A 157 2.58 5.01 -7.73
C LYS A 157 2.35 4.21 -9.01
N GLN A 158 3.35 4.13 -9.88
CA GLN A 158 3.27 3.34 -11.11
C GLN A 158 3.03 1.85 -10.82
N ALA A 159 3.63 1.30 -9.76
CA ALA A 159 3.39 -0.07 -9.35
C ALA A 159 1.93 -0.30 -8.91
N VAL A 160 1.34 0.64 -8.16
CA VAL A 160 -0.08 0.58 -7.76
C VAL A 160 -1.01 0.68 -8.98
N GLU A 161 -0.77 1.65 -9.87
CA GLU A 161 -1.56 1.82 -11.10
C GLU A 161 -1.51 0.55 -11.98
N ALA A 162 -0.36 -0.13 -12.06
CA ALA A 162 -0.22 -1.39 -12.78
C ALA A 162 -1.03 -2.53 -12.12
N ILE A 163 -1.04 -2.61 -10.79
CA ILE A 163 -1.87 -3.59 -10.05
C ILE A 163 -3.35 -3.33 -10.31
N GLU A 164 -3.81 -2.09 -10.18
CA GLU A 164 -5.20 -1.70 -10.43
C GLU A 164 -5.63 -2.02 -11.86
N THR A 165 -4.77 -1.74 -12.84
CA THR A 165 -5.02 -2.04 -14.26
C THR A 165 -5.13 -3.54 -14.51
N ASN A 166 -4.18 -4.33 -14.00
CA ASN A 166 -4.19 -5.79 -14.14
C ASN A 166 -5.42 -6.42 -13.48
N LEU A 167 -5.81 -5.90 -12.31
CA LEU A 167 -6.98 -6.36 -11.59
C LEU A 167 -8.28 -6.04 -12.35
N SER A 168 -8.41 -4.81 -12.86
CA SER A 168 -9.55 -4.40 -13.68
C SER A 168 -9.69 -5.29 -14.92
N THR A 169 -8.57 -5.56 -15.60
CA THR A 169 -8.51 -6.45 -16.76
C THR A 169 -8.93 -7.88 -16.41
N ALA A 170 -8.39 -8.45 -15.33
CA ALA A 170 -8.76 -9.79 -14.87
C ALA A 170 -10.25 -9.86 -14.52
N THR A 171 -10.77 -8.84 -13.81
CA THR A 171 -12.19 -8.76 -13.44
C THR A 171 -13.09 -8.71 -14.68
N ALA A 172 -12.72 -7.93 -15.70
CA ALA A 172 -13.45 -7.86 -16.96
C ALA A 172 -13.45 -9.19 -17.71
N GLN A 173 -12.30 -9.90 -17.74
CA GLN A 173 -12.22 -11.24 -18.34
C GLN A 173 -13.09 -12.26 -17.62
N PHE A 174 -13.13 -12.22 -16.28
CA PHE A 174 -14.03 -13.07 -15.49
C PHE A 174 -15.50 -12.76 -15.76
N ALA A 175 -15.88 -11.48 -15.81
CA ALA A 175 -17.25 -11.07 -16.14
C ALA A 175 -17.66 -11.58 -17.53
N HIS A 176 -16.80 -11.41 -18.54
CA HIS A 176 -17.05 -11.94 -19.89
C HIS A 176 -17.16 -13.47 -19.94
N ALA A 177 -16.37 -14.19 -19.15
CA ALA A 177 -16.47 -15.64 -19.05
C ALA A 177 -17.79 -16.08 -18.37
N ALA A 178 -18.20 -15.38 -17.31
CA ALA A 178 -19.46 -15.61 -16.62
C ALA A 178 -20.67 -15.35 -17.53
N ASP A 179 -20.66 -14.26 -18.31
CA ASP A 179 -21.73 -13.95 -19.29
C ASP A 179 -21.84 -15.00 -20.40
N LYS A 180 -20.70 -15.54 -20.89
CA LYS A 180 -20.71 -16.64 -21.86
C LYS A 180 -21.27 -17.94 -21.27
N ALA A 181 -21.01 -18.21 -20.00
CA ALA A 181 -21.51 -19.40 -19.31
C ALA A 181 -23.02 -19.31 -19.06
N THR A 182 -23.53 -18.16 -18.61
CA THR A 182 -24.96 -17.92 -18.39
C THR A 182 -25.76 -17.82 -19.69
N GLY A 183 -25.18 -17.25 -20.75
CA GLY A 183 -25.78 -17.22 -22.10
C GLY A 183 -25.89 -18.60 -22.77
N ARG A 184 -25.00 -19.54 -22.43
CA ARG A 184 -25.10 -20.95 -22.85
C ARG A 184 -26.16 -21.73 -22.10
N ALA A 185 -26.43 -21.39 -20.84
CA ALA A 185 -27.46 -22.05 -20.02
C ALA A 185 -28.90 -21.65 -20.37
N LYS A 186 -29.10 -20.58 -21.16
CA LYS A 186 -30.41 -20.12 -21.65
C LYS A 186 -30.80 -20.67 -23.04
N LYS A 187 -29.94 -21.45 -23.69
CA LYS A 187 -30.22 -22.14 -24.98
C LYS A 187 -30.49 -23.61 -24.72
#